data_AF-A0A958F1A3-F1
#
_entry.id   AF-A0A958F1A3-F1
#
_cell.length_a   1.000
_cell.length_b   1.000
_cell.length_c   1.000
_cell.angle_alpha   90.00
_cell.angle_beta   90.00
_cell.angle_gamma   90.00
#
_symmetry.space_group_name_H-M   'P 1'
#
loop_
_entity.id
_entity.type
_entity.pdbx_description
1 polymer ?
#
loop_
_entity_poly.entity_id
_entity_poly.type
_entity_poly.pdbx_seq_one_letter_code
_entity_poly.pdbx_strand_id
1 'polypeptide(L)'
;MKVGVLKETFPDERRVALVPAGVTILKKSGLDVEVEAGSGNAAGFTDDEYRDKGAEIIADRNAILSNADILLQVRGYGANPEFGKNDLKSSKPGQIVIGFQEPLTAKAEMSAYAEHKLTVFATELVPRITRAQSMDTLSSMANLAGYKAVLLAANYLPKIFPMMMTAAGTIVAAKVLIVGVGVAGLQAIATARRLGAIVHAYDIRPAVKEQVLSLGAKFVEMELEAGDAETSGGYAKAMDE
;
A
#
# COMPACT_ATOMS: atom_id res chain seq x y z
N MET A 1 17.13 -15.99 -14.63
CA MET A 1 16.06 -16.19 -13.63
C MET A 1 14.79 -15.60 -14.17
N LYS A 2 13.66 -16.20 -13.85
CA LYS A 2 12.35 -15.83 -14.37
C LYS A 2 11.44 -15.32 -13.26
N VAL A 3 10.79 -14.18 -13.51
CA VAL A 3 9.87 -13.52 -12.59
C VAL A 3 8.44 -13.74 -13.09
N GLY A 4 7.59 -14.36 -12.28
CA GLY A 4 6.19 -14.55 -12.57
C GLY A 4 5.33 -13.51 -11.85
N VAL A 5 4.49 -12.79 -12.58
CA VAL A 5 3.50 -11.86 -12.04
C VAL A 5 2.15 -12.54 -12.11
N LEU A 6 1.58 -12.86 -10.96
CA LEU A 6 0.32 -13.58 -10.87
C LEU A 6 -0.86 -12.60 -10.84
N LYS A 7 -2.01 -13.02 -11.36
CA LYS A 7 -3.26 -12.31 -11.14
C LYS A 7 -3.71 -12.48 -9.69
N GLU A 8 -4.19 -11.41 -9.09
CA GLU A 8 -4.70 -11.46 -7.72
C GLU A 8 -6.01 -12.26 -7.66
N THR A 9 -6.16 -13.08 -6.63
CA THR A 9 -7.34 -13.93 -6.39
C THR A 9 -8.14 -13.51 -5.17
N PHE A 10 -7.62 -12.57 -4.37
CA PHE A 10 -8.36 -12.03 -3.24
C PHE A 10 -9.58 -11.23 -3.76
N PRO A 11 -10.79 -11.40 -3.17
CA PRO A 11 -11.99 -10.72 -3.63
C PRO A 11 -11.81 -9.20 -3.75
N ASP A 12 -12.28 -8.63 -4.85
CA ASP A 12 -12.21 -7.20 -5.17
C ASP A 12 -10.80 -6.57 -5.17
N GLU A 13 -9.73 -7.38 -5.17
CA GLU A 13 -8.38 -6.87 -5.39
C GLU A 13 -8.25 -6.39 -6.83
N ARG A 14 -7.79 -5.15 -6.97
CA ARG A 14 -7.68 -4.46 -8.27
C ARG A 14 -6.26 -4.05 -8.61
N ARG A 15 -5.33 -4.24 -7.69
CA ARG A 15 -3.91 -3.94 -7.89
C ARG A 15 -3.22 -5.12 -8.59
N VAL A 16 -2.05 -4.85 -9.13
CA VAL A 16 -1.15 -5.85 -9.73
C VAL A 16 0.26 -5.62 -9.16
N ALA A 17 1.01 -6.70 -8.92
CA ALA A 17 2.30 -6.64 -8.25
C ALA A 17 3.39 -5.94 -9.07
N LEU A 18 3.25 -5.96 -10.40
CA LEU A 18 4.17 -5.31 -11.33
C LEU A 18 3.39 -4.60 -12.44
N VAL A 19 3.59 -3.29 -12.57
CA VAL A 19 3.06 -2.51 -13.69
C VAL A 19 3.98 -2.63 -14.92
N PRO A 20 3.52 -2.35 -16.15
CA PRO A 20 4.33 -2.50 -17.37
C PRO A 20 5.68 -1.78 -17.31
N ALA A 21 5.75 -0.59 -16.72
CA ALA A 21 7.01 0.14 -16.54
C ALA A 21 8.06 -0.62 -15.71
N GLY A 22 7.62 -1.47 -14.76
CA GLY A 22 8.49 -2.32 -13.95
C GLY A 22 9.10 -3.47 -14.75
N VAL A 23 8.42 -3.98 -15.78
CA VAL A 23 8.94 -5.03 -16.68
C VAL A 23 10.25 -4.58 -17.31
N THR A 24 10.30 -3.37 -17.85
CA THR A 24 11.52 -2.83 -18.48
C THR A 24 12.69 -2.78 -17.51
N ILE A 25 12.45 -2.46 -16.24
CA ILE A 25 13.49 -2.41 -15.21
C ILE A 25 14.04 -3.82 -14.95
N LEU A 26 13.17 -4.83 -14.81
CA LEU A 26 13.57 -6.22 -14.59
C LEU A 26 14.31 -6.82 -15.79
N LYS A 27 13.82 -6.57 -17.03
CA LYS A 27 14.48 -7.00 -18.27
C LYS A 27 15.89 -6.40 -18.39
N LYS A 28 16.08 -5.11 -18.05
CA LYS A 28 17.40 -4.46 -18.04
C LYS A 28 18.37 -5.08 -17.03
N SER A 29 17.85 -5.66 -15.95
CA SER A 29 18.62 -6.42 -14.97
C SER A 29 18.88 -7.88 -15.38
N GLY A 30 18.49 -8.28 -16.61
CA GLY A 30 18.72 -9.63 -17.14
C GLY A 30 17.73 -10.69 -16.66
N LEU A 31 16.58 -10.27 -16.10
CA LEU A 31 15.50 -11.17 -15.68
C LEU A 31 14.47 -11.31 -16.79
N ASP A 32 13.94 -12.51 -17.00
CA ASP A 32 12.75 -12.71 -17.82
C ASP A 32 11.49 -12.51 -17.00
N VAL A 33 10.42 -12.02 -17.63
CA VAL A 33 9.17 -11.70 -16.95
C VAL A 33 8.03 -12.42 -17.65
N GLU A 34 7.33 -13.27 -16.92
CA GLU A 34 6.05 -13.87 -17.30
C GLU A 34 4.93 -13.17 -16.51
N VAL A 35 3.82 -12.90 -17.17
CA VAL A 35 2.66 -12.22 -16.58
C VAL A 35 1.42 -13.05 -16.87
N GLU A 36 0.63 -13.34 -15.83
CA GLU A 36 -0.66 -14.01 -16.00
C GLU A 36 -1.60 -13.13 -16.84
N ALA A 37 -2.23 -13.72 -17.85
CA ALA A 37 -3.14 -13.03 -18.75
C ALA A 37 -4.24 -12.29 -17.98
N GLY A 38 -4.41 -11.00 -18.27
CA GLY A 38 -5.38 -10.12 -17.65
C GLY A 38 -5.10 -9.75 -16.19
N SER A 39 -3.90 -10.00 -15.66
CA SER A 39 -3.51 -9.61 -14.30
C SER A 39 -3.55 -8.10 -14.06
N GLY A 40 -3.21 -7.29 -15.08
CA GLY A 40 -3.22 -5.83 -15.00
C GLY A 40 -4.57 -5.16 -15.28
N ASN A 41 -5.57 -5.88 -15.80
CA ASN A 41 -6.79 -5.28 -16.35
C ASN A 41 -7.54 -4.40 -15.34
N ALA A 42 -7.67 -4.87 -14.09
CA ALA A 42 -8.38 -4.13 -13.04
C ALA A 42 -7.65 -2.85 -12.59
N ALA A 43 -6.33 -2.81 -12.79
CA ALA A 43 -5.45 -1.66 -12.56
C ALA A 43 -5.33 -0.74 -13.78
N GLY A 44 -5.95 -1.10 -14.91
CA GLY A 44 -5.94 -0.32 -16.15
C GLY A 44 -4.75 -0.62 -17.08
N PHE A 45 -4.04 -1.73 -16.88
CA PHE A 45 -2.95 -2.18 -17.76
C PHE A 45 -3.37 -3.40 -18.57
N THR A 46 -3.30 -3.29 -19.88
CA THR A 46 -3.63 -4.35 -20.84
C THR A 46 -2.46 -5.32 -21.02
N ASP A 47 -2.75 -6.56 -21.45
CA ASP A 47 -1.72 -7.56 -21.77
C ASP A 47 -0.76 -7.06 -22.88
N ASP A 48 -1.25 -6.27 -23.84
CA ASP A 48 -0.41 -5.70 -24.90
C ASP A 48 0.63 -4.71 -24.34
N GLU A 49 0.26 -3.89 -23.35
CA GLU A 49 1.23 -3.00 -22.68
C GLU A 49 2.36 -3.79 -22.00
N TYR A 50 2.08 -4.98 -21.47
CA TYR A 50 3.12 -5.86 -20.92
C TYR A 50 3.99 -6.49 -22.02
N ARG A 51 3.39 -6.96 -23.13
CA ARG A 51 4.13 -7.49 -24.29
C ARG A 51 5.06 -6.45 -24.88
N ASP A 52 4.60 -5.21 -25.05
CA ASP A 52 5.38 -4.08 -25.56
C ASP A 52 6.60 -3.75 -24.69
N LYS A 53 6.58 -4.14 -23.41
CA LYS A 53 7.71 -3.99 -22.48
C LYS A 53 8.59 -5.23 -22.38
N GLY A 54 8.30 -6.26 -23.16
CA GLY A 54 9.08 -7.49 -23.26
C GLY A 54 8.71 -8.57 -22.25
N ALA A 55 7.51 -8.51 -21.66
CA ALA A 55 6.97 -9.61 -20.86
C ALA A 55 6.33 -10.68 -21.75
N GLU A 56 6.38 -11.93 -21.30
CA GLU A 56 5.63 -13.03 -21.88
C GLU A 56 4.27 -13.16 -21.19
N ILE A 57 3.18 -13.22 -21.95
CA ILE A 57 1.82 -13.36 -21.39
C ILE A 57 1.44 -14.83 -21.37
N ILE A 58 1.16 -15.35 -20.18
CA ILE A 58 0.84 -16.76 -19.96
C ILE A 58 -0.60 -16.87 -19.46
N ALA A 59 -1.43 -17.64 -20.16
CA ALA A 59 -2.83 -17.84 -19.77
C ALA A 59 -3.01 -18.81 -18.60
N ASP A 60 -2.15 -19.83 -18.52
CA ASP A 60 -2.21 -20.83 -17.46
C ASP A 60 -1.38 -20.39 -16.24
N ARG A 61 -2.07 -20.05 -15.15
CA ARG A 61 -1.45 -19.71 -13.86
C ARG A 61 -0.48 -20.79 -13.37
N ASN A 62 -0.81 -22.07 -13.55
CA ASN A 62 0.01 -23.17 -13.05
C ASN A 62 1.33 -23.27 -13.81
N ALA A 63 1.35 -22.92 -15.11
CA ALA A 63 2.58 -22.85 -15.88
C ALA A 63 3.55 -21.81 -15.31
N ILE A 64 3.05 -20.62 -14.91
CA ILE A 64 3.89 -19.60 -14.24
C ILE A 64 4.39 -20.12 -12.89
N LEU A 65 3.48 -20.68 -12.07
CA LEU A 65 3.81 -21.22 -10.74
C LEU A 65 4.88 -22.32 -10.81
N SER A 66 4.89 -23.15 -11.85
CA SER A 66 5.89 -24.21 -12.00
C SER A 66 7.18 -23.76 -12.69
N ASN A 67 7.17 -22.66 -13.45
CA ASN A 67 8.33 -22.20 -14.22
C ASN A 67 9.15 -21.10 -13.52
N ALA A 68 8.47 -20.09 -12.98
CA ALA A 68 9.11 -18.91 -12.41
C ALA A 68 10.06 -19.24 -11.24
N ASP A 69 11.10 -18.43 -11.05
CA ASP A 69 12.00 -18.53 -9.89
C ASP A 69 11.57 -17.56 -8.78
N ILE A 70 10.97 -16.43 -9.17
CA ILE A 70 10.45 -15.39 -8.28
C ILE A 70 8.98 -15.16 -8.63
N LEU A 71 8.09 -15.23 -7.65
CA LEU A 71 6.68 -14.91 -7.78
C LEU A 71 6.40 -13.56 -7.14
N LEU A 72 5.78 -12.67 -7.91
CA LEU A 72 5.32 -11.36 -7.45
C LEU A 72 3.80 -11.38 -7.29
N GLN A 73 3.35 -11.08 -6.07
CA GLN A 73 1.95 -10.91 -5.71
C GLN A 73 1.80 -9.64 -4.88
N VAL A 74 0.63 -9.01 -4.93
CA VAL A 74 0.25 -8.00 -3.96
C VAL A 74 -0.06 -8.69 -2.64
N ARG A 75 -0.97 -9.68 -2.66
CA ARG A 75 -1.33 -10.49 -1.48
C ARG A 75 -0.93 -11.94 -1.72
N GLY A 76 0.15 -12.38 -1.06
CA GLY A 76 0.54 -13.79 -1.06
C GLY A 76 -0.36 -14.63 -0.16
N TYR A 77 -0.05 -15.92 -0.03
CA TYR A 77 -0.88 -16.88 0.71
C TYR A 77 -1.16 -16.43 2.15
N GLY A 78 -0.18 -15.86 2.85
CA GLY A 78 -0.40 -15.39 4.21
C GLY A 78 -1.40 -14.23 4.33
N ALA A 79 -1.48 -13.34 3.32
CA ALA A 79 -2.44 -12.24 3.25
C ALA A 79 -3.72 -12.59 2.45
N ASN A 80 -3.83 -13.83 1.95
CA ASN A 80 -4.93 -14.36 1.15
C ASN A 80 -5.07 -15.87 1.40
N PRO A 81 -5.41 -16.30 2.64
CA PRO A 81 -5.35 -17.70 3.03
C PRO A 81 -6.38 -18.59 2.29
N GLU A 82 -7.53 -18.05 1.95
CA GLU A 82 -8.60 -18.83 1.32
C GLU A 82 -8.23 -19.30 -0.10
N PHE A 83 -7.71 -18.38 -0.92
CA PHE A 83 -7.43 -18.63 -2.33
C PHE A 83 -5.94 -18.91 -2.59
N GLY A 84 -5.04 -18.27 -1.84
CA GLY A 84 -3.59 -18.36 -2.04
C GLY A 84 -3.00 -19.74 -1.75
N LYS A 85 -3.64 -20.58 -0.92
CA LYS A 85 -3.19 -21.96 -0.67
C LYS A 85 -3.11 -22.80 -1.93
N ASN A 86 -3.91 -22.48 -2.95
CA ASN A 86 -3.96 -23.23 -4.19
C ASN A 86 -2.66 -23.10 -4.99
N ASP A 87 -1.94 -21.99 -4.83
CA ASP A 87 -0.69 -21.73 -5.54
C ASP A 87 0.40 -22.75 -5.16
N LEU A 88 0.40 -23.21 -3.90
CA LEU A 88 1.37 -24.18 -3.38
C LEU A 88 1.39 -25.51 -4.15
N LYS A 89 0.27 -25.90 -4.76
CA LYS A 89 0.16 -27.17 -5.50
C LYS A 89 1.06 -27.22 -6.74
N SER A 90 1.31 -26.06 -7.33
CA SER A 90 2.09 -25.92 -8.57
C SER A 90 3.40 -25.17 -8.37
N SER A 91 3.65 -24.65 -7.16
CA SER A 91 4.96 -24.11 -6.77
C SER A 91 6.05 -25.19 -6.74
N LYS A 92 7.27 -24.79 -7.08
CA LYS A 92 8.47 -25.63 -7.00
C LYS A 92 9.36 -25.23 -5.80
N PRO A 93 10.03 -26.18 -5.15
CA PRO A 93 11.03 -25.89 -4.11
C PRO A 93 12.08 -24.87 -4.56
N GLY A 94 12.48 -23.96 -3.66
CA GLY A 94 13.50 -22.95 -3.92
C GLY A 94 12.99 -21.68 -4.59
N GLN A 95 11.69 -21.57 -4.91
CA GLN A 95 11.11 -20.31 -5.39
C GLN A 95 11.11 -19.23 -4.30
N ILE A 96 11.21 -17.99 -4.76
CA ILE A 96 11.06 -16.80 -3.94
C ILE A 96 9.65 -16.23 -4.13
N VAL A 97 8.94 -15.92 -3.05
CA VAL A 97 7.63 -15.23 -3.10
C VAL A 97 7.77 -13.85 -2.45
N ILE A 98 7.33 -12.81 -3.16
CA ILE A 98 7.39 -11.41 -2.69
C ILE A 98 5.99 -10.81 -2.74
N GLY A 99 5.54 -10.26 -1.62
CA GLY A 99 4.24 -9.62 -1.45
C GLY A 99 3.88 -9.42 0.01
N PHE A 100 2.66 -8.99 0.30
CA PHE A 100 2.11 -9.02 1.66
C PHE A 100 1.84 -10.46 2.08
N GLN A 101 2.18 -10.81 3.33
CA GLN A 101 2.13 -12.18 3.87
C GLN A 101 1.56 -12.27 5.29
N GLU A 102 1.37 -11.15 5.97
CA GLU A 102 0.86 -11.03 7.34
C GLU A 102 1.48 -12.05 8.33
N PRO A 103 2.82 -12.24 8.34
CA PRO A 103 3.46 -13.40 8.99
C PRO A 103 3.32 -13.44 10.51
N LEU A 104 3.00 -12.31 11.15
CA LEU A 104 2.77 -12.24 12.60
C LEU A 104 1.41 -12.85 13.00
N THR A 105 0.48 -12.96 12.06
CA THR A 105 -0.86 -13.55 12.26
C THR A 105 -1.07 -14.82 11.43
N ALA A 106 -0.32 -15.02 10.35
CA ALA A 106 -0.45 -16.12 9.39
C ALA A 106 0.55 -17.28 9.66
N LYS A 107 0.59 -17.80 10.90
CA LYS A 107 1.57 -18.82 11.30
C LYS A 107 1.45 -20.09 10.45
N ALA A 108 0.23 -20.57 10.19
CA ALA A 108 -0.01 -21.80 9.46
C ALA A 108 0.45 -21.69 7.99
N GLU A 109 0.21 -20.54 7.38
CA GLU A 109 0.59 -20.22 6.01
C GLU A 109 2.11 -20.12 5.88
N MET A 110 2.80 -19.49 6.84
CA MET A 110 4.26 -19.43 6.86
C MET A 110 4.89 -20.81 7.07
N SER A 111 4.29 -21.66 7.92
CA SER A 111 4.70 -23.06 8.06
C SER A 111 4.54 -23.83 6.74
N ALA A 112 3.41 -23.66 6.05
CA ALA A 112 3.18 -24.30 4.75
C ALA A 112 4.21 -23.85 3.69
N TYR A 113 4.55 -22.56 3.64
CA TYR A 113 5.63 -22.08 2.76
C TYR A 113 6.98 -22.74 3.09
N ALA A 114 7.32 -22.86 4.38
CA ALA A 114 8.55 -23.51 4.81
C ALA A 114 8.59 -25.01 4.45
N GLU A 115 7.47 -25.73 4.62
CA GLU A 115 7.33 -27.14 4.23
C GLU A 115 7.53 -27.34 2.71
N HIS A 116 7.06 -26.38 1.90
CA HIS A 116 7.26 -26.36 0.44
C HIS A 116 8.64 -25.84 0.02
N LYS A 117 9.53 -25.52 0.99
CA LYS A 117 10.88 -25.00 0.78
C LYS A 117 10.89 -23.71 -0.03
N LEU A 118 9.93 -22.83 0.23
CA LEU A 118 9.82 -21.52 -0.40
C LEU A 118 10.51 -20.46 0.45
N THR A 119 11.17 -19.51 -0.20
CA THR A 119 11.73 -18.32 0.46
C THR A 119 10.74 -17.17 0.33
N VAL A 120 10.34 -16.56 1.44
CA VAL A 120 9.28 -15.55 1.45
C VAL A 120 9.81 -14.21 1.93
N PHE A 121 9.58 -13.16 1.15
CA PHE A 121 9.81 -11.77 1.55
C PHE A 121 8.48 -11.06 1.76
N ALA A 122 8.12 -10.89 3.04
CA ALA A 122 6.96 -10.12 3.48
C ALA A 122 7.26 -8.62 3.35
N THR A 123 6.61 -7.92 2.43
CA THR A 123 6.90 -6.51 2.13
C THR A 123 6.47 -5.55 3.25
N GLU A 124 5.59 -5.97 4.14
CA GLU A 124 5.19 -5.26 5.37
C GLU A 124 6.27 -5.29 6.47
N LEU A 125 7.22 -6.22 6.40
CA LEU A 125 8.32 -6.33 7.36
C LEU A 125 9.60 -5.63 6.89
N VAL A 126 9.54 -4.86 5.79
CA VAL A 126 10.65 -4.00 5.38
C VAL A 126 10.98 -3.04 6.53
N PRO A 127 12.24 -3.02 7.01
CA PRO A 127 12.61 -2.17 8.14
C PRO A 127 12.52 -0.70 7.76
N ARG A 128 11.95 0.11 8.66
CA ARG A 128 11.81 1.56 8.47
C ARG A 128 13.12 2.29 8.76
N ILE A 129 14.08 2.13 7.87
CA ILE A 129 15.41 2.75 7.92
C ILE A 129 15.72 3.46 6.59
N THR A 130 16.60 4.47 6.61
CA THR A 130 16.87 5.34 5.45
C THR A 130 17.15 4.58 4.15
N ARG A 131 17.98 3.54 4.18
CA ARG A 131 18.35 2.76 2.98
C ARG A 131 17.21 1.93 2.38
N ALA A 132 16.13 1.69 3.13
CA ALA A 132 15.01 0.84 2.74
C ALA A 132 13.73 1.63 2.47
N GLN A 133 13.75 2.97 2.58
CA GLN A 133 12.57 3.81 2.39
C GLN A 133 11.90 3.62 1.02
N SER A 134 12.68 3.41 -0.05
CA SER A 134 12.15 3.15 -1.40
C SER A 134 11.45 1.79 -1.55
N MET A 135 11.61 0.89 -0.57
CA MET A 135 10.99 -0.43 -0.54
C MET A 135 9.79 -0.50 0.40
N ASP A 136 9.47 0.59 1.13
CA ASP A 136 8.39 0.60 2.11
C ASP A 136 7.01 0.64 1.43
N THR A 137 6.45 -0.56 1.27
CA THR A 137 5.12 -0.76 0.69
C THR A 137 4.01 -0.24 1.59
N LEU A 138 4.16 -0.29 2.92
CA LEU A 138 3.17 0.21 3.87
C LEU A 138 3.05 1.73 3.76
N SER A 139 4.16 2.46 3.69
CA SER A 139 4.15 3.91 3.49
C SER A 139 3.52 4.29 2.15
N SER A 140 3.83 3.55 1.08
CA SER A 140 3.22 3.76 -0.24
C SER A 140 1.70 3.58 -0.22
N MET A 141 1.22 2.50 0.42
CA MET A 141 -0.22 2.23 0.53
C MET A 141 -0.93 3.21 1.49
N ALA A 142 -0.29 3.56 2.61
CA ALA A 142 -0.82 4.54 3.56
C ALA A 142 -1.00 5.92 2.92
N ASN A 143 -0.06 6.34 2.08
CA ASN A 143 -0.18 7.58 1.32
C ASN A 143 -1.43 7.56 0.42
N LEU A 144 -1.56 6.53 -0.45
CA LEU A 144 -2.75 6.39 -1.30
C LEU A 144 -4.05 6.32 -0.51
N ALA A 145 -4.07 5.62 0.63
CA ALA A 145 -5.22 5.53 1.51
C ALA A 145 -5.62 6.90 2.07
N GLY A 146 -4.67 7.71 2.55
CA GLY A 146 -4.92 9.06 3.05
C GLY A 146 -5.52 9.98 1.98
N TYR A 147 -5.00 9.93 0.76
CA TYR A 147 -5.56 10.65 -0.37
C TYR A 147 -7.00 10.20 -0.69
N LYS A 148 -7.21 8.88 -0.83
CA LYS A 148 -8.50 8.31 -1.22
C LYS A 148 -9.57 8.52 -0.14
N ALA A 149 -9.21 8.46 1.13
CA ALA A 149 -10.12 8.71 2.25
C ALA A 149 -10.76 10.10 2.16
N VAL A 150 -9.98 11.13 1.84
CA VAL A 150 -10.50 12.49 1.68
C VAL A 150 -11.40 12.61 0.46
N LEU A 151 -11.06 11.98 -0.67
CA LEU A 151 -11.93 11.98 -1.85
C LEU A 151 -13.27 11.29 -1.58
N LEU A 152 -13.26 10.18 -0.86
CA LEU A 152 -14.49 9.51 -0.44
C LEU A 152 -15.31 10.43 0.47
N ALA A 153 -14.67 11.07 1.45
CA ALA A 153 -15.34 12.05 2.31
C ALA A 153 -15.97 13.19 1.50
N ALA A 154 -15.27 13.71 0.50
CA ALA A 154 -15.80 14.76 -0.39
C ALA A 154 -17.00 14.31 -1.24
N ASN A 155 -17.04 13.03 -1.62
CA ASN A 155 -18.17 12.47 -2.36
C ASN A 155 -19.42 12.26 -1.48
N TYR A 156 -19.23 11.92 -0.21
CA TYR A 156 -20.34 11.64 0.71
C TYR A 156 -20.82 12.85 1.51
N LEU A 157 -19.95 13.85 1.72
CA LEU A 157 -20.32 15.05 2.46
C LEU A 157 -21.32 15.86 1.62
N PRO A 158 -22.51 16.20 2.14
CA PRO A 158 -23.50 17.03 1.45
C PRO A 158 -23.12 18.52 1.48
N LYS A 159 -21.83 18.81 1.32
CA LYS A 159 -21.22 20.13 1.39
C LYS A 159 -19.89 20.11 0.64
N ILE A 160 -19.61 21.18 -0.08
CA ILE A 160 -18.32 21.37 -0.73
C ILE A 160 -17.20 21.71 0.29
N PHE A 161 -15.96 21.37 -0.07
CA PHE A 161 -14.81 21.60 0.79
C PHE A 161 -14.35 23.07 0.89
N PRO A 162 -14.19 23.81 -0.23
CA PRO A 162 -13.67 25.17 -0.16
C PRO A 162 -14.74 26.16 0.30
N MET A 163 -14.27 27.30 0.80
CA MET A 163 -15.14 28.48 0.88
C MET A 163 -15.41 28.98 -0.54
N MET A 164 -16.68 29.24 -0.86
CA MET A 164 -17.08 29.85 -2.12
C MET A 164 -17.93 31.08 -1.85
N MET A 165 -17.44 32.24 -2.28
CA MET A 165 -18.23 33.47 -2.33
C MET A 165 -18.85 33.57 -3.71
N THR A 166 -20.19 33.53 -3.78
CA THR A 166 -20.94 33.55 -5.03
C THR A 166 -21.97 34.67 -5.00
N ALA A 167 -22.58 34.98 -6.15
CA ALA A 167 -23.69 35.93 -6.22
C ALA A 167 -24.90 35.53 -5.35
N ALA A 168 -25.09 34.22 -5.13
CA ALA A 168 -26.16 33.68 -4.29
C ALA A 168 -25.83 33.69 -2.78
N GLY A 169 -24.62 34.10 -2.41
CA GLY A 169 -24.14 34.11 -1.03
C GLY A 169 -22.87 33.30 -0.83
N THR A 170 -22.51 33.12 0.44
CA THR A 170 -21.24 32.50 0.86
C THR A 170 -21.47 31.09 1.39
N ILE A 171 -20.79 30.12 0.79
CA ILE A 171 -20.66 28.77 1.35
C ILE A 171 -19.39 28.73 2.17
N VAL A 172 -19.51 28.43 3.46
CA VAL A 172 -18.36 28.31 4.37
C VAL A 172 -17.61 27.01 4.11
N ALA A 173 -16.28 27.00 4.23
CA ALA A 173 -15.47 25.81 4.02
C ALA A 173 -15.86 24.63 4.94
N ALA A 174 -15.58 23.40 4.49
CA ALA A 174 -15.65 22.22 5.34
C ALA A 174 -14.58 22.29 6.45
N LYS A 175 -14.91 21.77 7.62
CA LYS A 175 -13.95 21.57 8.72
C LYS A 175 -13.63 20.08 8.79
N VAL A 176 -12.36 19.73 8.67
CA VAL A 176 -11.88 18.34 8.72
C VAL A 176 -10.96 18.20 9.91
N LEU A 177 -11.19 17.17 10.73
CA LEU A 177 -10.29 16.77 11.80
C LEU A 177 -9.60 15.46 11.40
N ILE A 178 -8.28 15.44 11.44
CA ILE A 178 -7.46 14.23 11.20
C ILE A 178 -6.88 13.77 12.53
N VAL A 179 -7.18 12.53 12.93
CA VAL A 179 -6.67 11.92 14.16
C VAL A 179 -5.62 10.87 13.78
N GLY A 180 -4.40 11.06 14.26
CA GLY A 180 -3.22 10.29 13.86
C GLY A 180 -2.56 10.87 12.62
N VAL A 181 -1.32 11.33 12.76
CA VAL A 181 -0.51 12.01 11.74
C VAL A 181 0.70 11.14 11.39
N GLY A 182 0.42 9.89 11.01
CA GLY A 182 1.34 9.06 10.25
C GLY A 182 1.32 9.43 8.76
N VAL A 183 1.87 8.56 7.90
CA VAL A 183 1.92 8.80 6.44
C VAL A 183 0.52 9.04 5.84
N ALA A 184 -0.47 8.23 6.22
CA ALA A 184 -1.85 8.41 5.77
C ALA A 184 -2.46 9.73 6.26
N GLY A 185 -2.25 10.08 7.52
CA GLY A 185 -2.76 11.32 8.12
C GLY A 185 -2.17 12.56 7.46
N LEU A 186 -0.86 12.59 7.23
CA LEU A 186 -0.19 13.68 6.50
C LEU A 186 -0.75 13.83 5.08
N GLN A 187 -0.96 12.72 4.36
CA GLN A 187 -1.54 12.79 3.03
C GLN A 187 -3.00 13.25 3.05
N ALA A 188 -3.78 12.83 4.04
CA ALA A 188 -5.15 13.28 4.23
C ALA A 188 -5.20 14.80 4.52
N ILE A 189 -4.30 15.30 5.38
CA ILE A 189 -4.15 16.73 5.65
C ILE A 189 -3.87 17.48 4.34
N ALA A 190 -2.85 17.07 3.60
CA ALA A 190 -2.46 17.73 2.35
C ALA A 190 -3.61 17.73 1.33
N THR A 191 -4.32 16.61 1.19
CA THR A 191 -5.44 16.47 0.25
C THR A 191 -6.62 17.35 0.65
N ALA A 192 -7.03 17.32 1.91
CA ALA A 192 -8.15 18.15 2.40
C ALA A 192 -7.84 19.65 2.29
N ARG A 193 -6.59 20.06 2.56
CA ARG A 193 -6.12 21.43 2.36
C ARG A 193 -6.16 21.85 0.90
N ARG A 194 -5.72 20.99 -0.04
CA ARG A 194 -5.80 21.24 -1.49
C ARG A 194 -7.24 21.40 -1.99
N LEU A 195 -8.18 20.68 -1.38
CA LEU A 195 -9.61 20.85 -1.66
C LEU A 195 -10.22 22.11 -1.00
N GLY A 196 -9.44 22.86 -0.22
CA GLY A 196 -9.86 24.14 0.39
C GLY A 196 -10.53 24.02 1.75
N ALA A 197 -10.48 22.85 2.40
CA ALA A 197 -11.01 22.70 3.75
C ALA A 197 -10.15 23.42 4.81
N ILE A 198 -10.79 23.74 5.93
CA ILE A 198 -10.12 24.10 7.18
C ILE A 198 -9.77 22.78 7.88
N VAL A 199 -8.48 22.49 8.00
CA VAL A 199 -8.01 21.22 8.55
C VAL A 199 -7.42 21.43 9.93
N HIS A 200 -7.88 20.62 10.87
CA HIS A 200 -7.28 20.41 12.18
C HIS A 200 -6.69 19.01 12.21
N ALA A 201 -5.59 18.82 12.93
CA ALA A 201 -5.00 17.51 13.11
C ALA A 201 -4.49 17.31 14.53
N TYR A 202 -4.58 16.09 15.01
CA TYR A 202 -4.12 15.66 16.32
C TYR A 202 -3.28 14.41 16.18
N ASP A 203 -2.19 14.34 16.94
CA ASP A 203 -1.38 13.13 17.16
C ASP A 203 -0.80 13.25 18.57
N ILE A 204 -0.55 12.12 19.21
CA ILE A 204 0.04 12.11 20.55
C ILE A 204 1.52 12.51 20.52
N ARG A 205 2.20 12.33 19.39
CA ARG A 205 3.64 12.61 19.25
C ARG A 205 3.86 14.11 19.02
N PRO A 206 4.65 14.79 19.87
CA PRO A 206 4.95 16.20 19.67
C PRO A 206 5.69 16.49 18.36
N ALA A 207 6.55 15.56 17.90
CA ALA A 207 7.39 15.72 16.73
C ALA A 207 6.61 15.95 15.41
N VAL A 208 5.35 15.49 15.33
CA VAL A 208 4.55 15.68 14.11
C VAL A 208 3.90 17.06 14.02
N LYS A 209 3.92 17.86 15.09
CA LYS A 209 3.31 19.20 15.12
C LYS A 209 3.83 20.09 14.01
N GLU A 210 5.15 20.14 13.83
CA GLU A 210 5.77 20.94 12.76
C GLU A 210 5.34 20.46 11.37
N GLN A 211 5.21 19.15 11.18
CA GLN A 211 4.74 18.56 9.92
C GLN A 211 3.30 18.98 9.61
N VAL A 212 2.41 18.93 10.59
CA VAL A 212 1.01 19.41 10.47
C VAL A 212 0.97 20.89 10.06
N LEU A 213 1.74 21.73 10.76
CA LEU A 213 1.79 23.17 10.52
C LEU A 213 2.37 23.49 9.12
N SER A 214 3.41 22.76 8.68
CA SER A 214 4.01 22.94 7.35
C SER A 214 3.03 22.66 6.20
N LEU A 215 2.04 21.78 6.43
CA LEU A 215 0.95 21.51 5.48
C LEU A 215 -0.20 22.52 5.59
N GLY A 216 -0.09 23.51 6.47
CA GLY A 216 -1.07 24.58 6.67
C GLY A 216 -2.32 24.15 7.42
N ALA A 217 -2.26 23.03 8.16
CA ALA A 217 -3.31 22.62 9.10
C ALA A 217 -3.04 23.16 10.51
N LYS A 218 -4.07 23.17 11.35
CA LYS A 218 -3.95 23.54 12.77
C LYS A 218 -3.69 22.30 13.60
N PHE A 219 -2.63 22.29 14.39
CA PHE A 219 -2.41 21.22 15.37
C PHE A 219 -3.33 21.43 16.57
N VAL A 220 -4.08 20.41 16.95
CA VAL A 220 -4.90 20.40 18.16
C VAL A 220 -4.00 20.01 19.32
N GLU A 221 -3.89 20.87 20.32
CA GLU A 221 -3.19 20.55 21.56
C GLU A 221 -4.21 19.99 22.56
N MET A 222 -3.82 18.92 23.24
CA MET A 222 -4.54 18.40 24.40
C MET A 222 -3.61 18.53 25.60
N GLU A 223 -4.16 18.95 26.74
CA GLU A 223 -3.44 19.00 28.01
C GLU A 223 -3.24 17.57 28.55
N LEU A 224 -2.31 16.84 27.93
CA LEU A 224 -1.90 15.49 28.31
C LEU A 224 -0.40 15.51 28.66
N GLU A 225 0.04 14.69 29.62
CA GLU A 225 1.45 14.52 29.94
C GLU A 225 2.19 13.78 28.80
N ALA A 226 2.51 14.51 27.73
CA ALA A 226 3.05 13.95 26.48
C ALA A 226 4.55 13.60 26.51
N GLY A 227 5.21 13.69 27.68
CA GLY A 227 6.66 13.67 27.80
C GLY A 227 7.35 12.40 27.29
N ASP A 228 6.64 11.27 27.28
CA ASP A 228 7.17 9.96 26.84
C ASP A 228 6.29 9.26 25.79
N ALA A 229 5.54 10.05 25.00
CA ALA A 229 4.58 9.59 23.99
C ALA A 229 5.19 8.88 22.77
N GLU A 230 6.51 8.95 22.61
CA GLU A 230 7.22 8.53 21.40
C GLU A 230 8.38 7.58 21.72
N THR A 231 8.54 6.54 20.91
CA THR A 231 9.66 5.58 20.99
C THR A 231 10.88 6.14 20.25
N SER A 232 12.06 5.58 20.50
CA SER A 232 13.29 5.92 19.75
C SER A 232 13.21 5.70 18.24
N GLY A 233 12.24 4.88 17.78
CA GLY A 233 11.95 4.65 16.36
C GLY A 233 10.91 5.59 15.75
N GLY A 234 10.43 6.59 16.47
CA GLY A 234 9.43 7.55 16.00
C GLY A 234 7.97 7.07 16.04
N TYR A 235 7.73 5.91 16.68
CA TYR A 235 6.39 5.37 16.88
C TYR A 235 5.75 5.89 18.16
N ALA A 236 4.44 6.05 18.14
CA ALA A 236 3.60 6.34 19.29
C ALA A 236 3.69 5.21 20.35
N LYS A 237 3.73 5.58 21.64
CA LYS A 237 3.49 4.65 22.76
C LYS A 237 2.00 4.65 23.11
N ALA A 238 1.51 3.53 23.64
CA ALA A 238 0.17 3.49 24.22
C ALA A 238 0.13 4.40 25.47
N MET A 239 -0.94 5.19 25.61
CA MET A 239 -1.19 6.00 26.79
C MET A 239 -2.04 5.23 27.81
N ASP A 240 -1.95 5.65 29.07
CA ASP A 240 -2.85 5.23 30.14
C ASP A 240 -4.28 5.78 29.94
N GLU A 241 -5.23 5.23 30.71
CA GLU A 241 -6.67 5.56 30.65
C GLU A 241 -6.99 6.96 31.21
#